data_AF-A0A935PKH6-F1
#
_entry.id   AF-A0A935PKH6-F1
#
_cell.length_a   1.000
_cell.length_b   1.000
_cell.length_c   1.000
_cell.angle_alpha   90.00
_cell.angle_beta   90.00
_cell.angle_gamma   90.00
#
_symmetry.space_group_name_H-M   'P 1'
#
loop_
_entity.id
_entity.type
_entity.pdbx_description
1 polymer ?
#
loop_
_entity_poly.entity_id
_entity_poly.type
_entity_poly.pdbx_seq_one_letter_code
_entity_poly.pdbx_strand_id
1 'polypeptide(L)'
;MARDPRPRGGGSGGWIALAVLAVFGGLMKATMVLGPVSVPIWFAVVGGGAFVLRGPLGKALAARISGELPEATGPAELPDELYAELDELRTRVAELEERQDFSERLLARREEPPAAR
;
A
#
# COMPACT_ATOMS: atom_id res chain seq x y z
N MET A 1 3.74 -38.53 -10.96
CA MET A 1 2.73 -37.80 -10.15
C MET A 1 3.36 -37.50 -8.79
N ALA A 2 4.22 -36.48 -8.72
CA ALA A 2 4.93 -36.08 -7.50
C ALA A 2 4.28 -34.80 -6.96
N ARG A 3 3.79 -34.83 -5.71
CA ARG A 3 3.37 -33.63 -4.99
C ARG A 3 4.60 -33.07 -4.29
N ASP A 4 5.00 -31.88 -4.71
CA ASP A 4 6.00 -31.04 -4.04
C ASP A 4 5.39 -30.43 -2.77
N PRO A 5 5.93 -30.68 -1.56
CA PRO A 5 5.50 -30.01 -0.35
C PRO A 5 6.29 -28.69 -0.17
N ARG A 6 5.75 -27.58 -0.68
CA ARG A 6 6.28 -26.25 -0.35
C ARG A 6 6.21 -26.01 1.17
N PRO A 7 7.29 -25.55 1.83
CA PRO A 7 7.26 -25.23 3.25
C PRO A 7 6.38 -24.00 3.50
N ARG A 8 5.38 -24.15 4.37
CA ARG A 8 4.56 -23.04 4.87
C ARG A 8 5.45 -22.12 5.71
N GLY A 9 5.58 -20.87 5.27
CA GLY A 9 6.32 -19.82 5.98
C GLY A 9 5.70 -19.55 7.34
N GLY A 10 6.42 -19.94 8.40
CA GLY A 10 6.19 -19.50 9.77
C GLY A 10 7.35 -18.62 10.20
N GLY A 11 7.08 -17.38 10.66
CA GLY A 11 8.15 -16.57 11.23
C GLY A 11 7.87 -15.11 11.59
N SER A 12 6.75 -14.50 11.16
CA SER A 12 6.53 -13.06 11.42
C SER A 12 5.92 -12.75 12.80
N GLY A 13 5.20 -13.69 13.42
CA GLY A 13 4.48 -13.43 14.67
C GLY A 13 5.35 -13.35 15.93
N GLY A 14 6.51 -14.01 15.94
CA GLY A 14 7.36 -14.12 17.14
C GLY A 14 7.93 -12.77 17.59
N TRP A 15 8.32 -11.92 16.64
CA TRP A 15 8.89 -10.60 16.93
C TRP A 15 7.85 -9.61 17.44
N ILE A 16 6.60 -9.72 16.96
CA ILE A 16 5.48 -8.89 17.43
C ILE A 16 5.15 -9.24 18.90
N ALA A 17 5.08 -10.53 19.22
CA ALA A 17 4.86 -10.99 20.59
C ALA A 17 5.97 -10.48 21.54
N LEU A 18 7.24 -10.51 21.11
CA LEU A 18 8.35 -9.98 21.89
C LEU A 18 8.26 -8.46 22.10
N ALA A 19 7.91 -7.71 21.05
CA ALA A 19 7.75 -6.25 21.16
C ALA A 19 6.60 -5.87 22.10
N VAL A 20 5.45 -6.54 22.00
CA VAL A 20 4.30 -6.32 22.88
C VAL A 20 4.67 -6.64 24.33
N LEU A 21 5.38 -7.75 24.56
CA LEU A 21 5.83 -8.15 25.90
C LEU A 21 6.81 -7.13 26.50
N ALA A 22 7.74 -6.59 25.69
CA ALA A 22 8.70 -5.59 26.12
C ALA A 22 8.02 -4.27 26.51
N VAL A 23 7.07 -3.80 25.70
CA VAL A 23 6.27 -2.59 25.98
C VAL A 23 5.45 -2.80 27.26
N PHE A 24 4.76 -3.93 27.37
CA PHE A 24 3.95 -4.27 28.54
C PHE A 24 4.78 -4.36 29.82
N GLY A 25 5.94 -5.02 29.77
CA GLY A 25 6.86 -5.13 30.90
C GLY A 25 7.42 -3.77 31.34
N GLY A 26 7.76 -2.89 30.39
CA GLY A 26 8.18 -1.52 30.69
C GLY A 26 7.08 -0.70 31.38
N LEU A 27 5.83 -0.84 30.90
CA LEU A 27 4.67 -0.12 31.42
C LEU A 27 4.25 -0.63 32.82
N MET A 28 4.37 -1.94 33.06
CA MET A 28 4.20 -2.55 34.39
C MET A 28 5.26 -2.04 35.38
N LYS A 29 6.53 -1.99 34.97
CA LYS A 29 7.60 -1.44 35.80
C LYS A 29 7.36 0.03 36.13
N ALA A 30 6.92 0.82 35.15
CA ALA A 30 6.55 2.22 35.36
C ALA A 30 5.39 2.35 36.37
N THR A 31 4.39 1.46 36.31
CA THR A 31 3.26 1.45 37.25
C THR A 31 3.69 1.09 38.67
N MET A 32 4.63 0.15 38.84
CA MET A 32 5.19 -0.21 40.15
C MET A 32 6.04 0.90 40.76
N VAL A 33 6.67 1.75 39.95
CA VAL A 33 7.56 2.82 40.42
C VAL A 33 6.82 4.14 40.65
N LEU A 34 5.84 4.48 39.81
CA LEU A 34 5.14 5.78 39.82
C LEU A 34 3.73 5.73 40.43
N GLY A 35 3.18 4.54 40.69
CA GLY A 35 1.84 4.39 41.28
C GLY A 35 0.74 5.02 40.41
N PRO A 36 -0.28 5.68 40.99
CA PRO A 36 -1.43 6.23 40.25
C PRO A 36 -1.08 7.28 39.18
N VAL A 37 0.12 7.85 39.21
CA VAL A 37 0.59 8.84 38.22
C VAL A 37 0.82 8.20 36.84
N SER A 38 0.83 6.87 36.72
CA SER A 38 0.98 6.17 35.44
C SER A 38 -0.29 6.17 34.57
N VAL A 39 -1.47 6.49 35.13
CA VAL A 39 -2.76 6.51 34.42
C VAL A 39 -2.73 7.31 33.10
N PRO A 40 -2.22 8.55 33.04
CA PRO A 40 -2.10 9.29 31.76
C PRO A 40 -1.14 8.63 30.76
N ILE A 41 -0.11 7.90 31.20
CA ILE A 41 0.82 7.19 30.32
C ILE A 41 0.10 6.03 29.64
N TRP A 42 -0.74 5.29 30.39
CA TRP A 42 -1.60 4.26 29.82
C TRP A 42 -2.56 4.82 28.78
N PHE A 43 -3.20 5.96 29.08
CA PHE A 43 -4.07 6.64 28.12
C PHE A 43 -3.32 7.11 26.87
N ALA A 44 -2.10 7.61 27.01
CA ALA A 44 -1.28 8.02 25.87
C ALA A 44 -0.84 6.83 25.01
N VAL A 45 -0.49 5.69 25.62
CA VAL A 45 -0.09 4.48 24.89
C VAL A 45 -1.29 3.86 24.17
N VAL A 46 -2.43 3.73 24.84
CA VAL A 46 -3.65 3.17 24.23
C VAL A 46 -4.22 4.13 23.19
N GLY A 47 -4.37 5.40 23.53
CA GLY A 47 -4.92 6.43 22.64
C GLY A 47 -4.00 6.72 21.45
N GLY A 48 -2.70 6.91 21.70
CA GLY A 48 -1.71 7.12 20.66
C GLY A 48 -1.53 5.89 19.77
N GLY A 49 -1.51 4.69 20.36
CA GLY A 49 -1.50 3.42 19.64
C GLY A 49 -2.72 3.28 18.72
N ALA A 50 -3.93 3.54 19.24
CA ALA A 50 -5.16 3.49 18.46
C ALA A 50 -5.18 4.51 17.32
N PHE A 51 -4.68 5.74 17.54
CA PHE A 51 -4.60 6.76 16.49
C PHE A 51 -3.66 6.35 15.35
N VAL A 52 -2.47 5.83 15.68
CA VAL A 52 -1.50 5.35 14.68
C VAL A 52 -2.02 4.11 13.94
N LEU A 53 -2.65 3.17 14.64
CA LEU A 53 -3.23 1.96 14.04
C LEU A 53 -4.46 2.26 13.18
N ARG A 54 -5.18 3.36 13.43
CA ARG A 54 -6.35 3.76 12.63
C ARG A 54 -5.97 4.61 11.40
N GLY A 55 -4.73 5.11 11.35
CA GLY A 55 -4.17 5.82 10.22
C GLY A 55 -3.70 4.93 9.05
N PRO A 56 -3.12 5.52 7.99
CA PRO A 56 -2.64 4.79 6.81
C PRO A 56 -1.54 3.77 7.15
N LEU A 57 -0.72 4.05 8.16
CA LEU A 57 0.36 3.18 8.61
C LEU A 57 -0.18 1.88 9.27
N GLY A 58 -1.26 2.00 10.05
CA GLY A 58 -1.91 0.84 10.65
C GLY A 58 -2.63 -0.04 9.63
N LYS A 59 -3.25 0.55 8.59
CA LYS A 59 -3.82 -0.20 7.46
C LYS A 59 -2.75 -0.97 6.69
N ALA A 60 -1.60 -0.35 6.42
CA ALA A 60 -0.48 -1.01 5.76
C ALA A 60 0.10 -2.16 6.59
N LEU A 61 0.22 -1.98 7.91
CA LEU A 61 0.70 -3.02 8.82
C LEU A 61 -0.30 -4.18 8.95
N ALA A 62 -1.61 -3.88 8.99
CA ALA A 62 -2.67 -4.89 8.98
C ALA A 62 -2.62 -5.71 7.69
N ALA A 63 -2.57 -5.07 6.52
CA ALA A 63 -2.44 -5.76 5.23
C ALA A 63 -1.21 -6.67 5.16
N ARG A 64 -0.09 -6.25 5.79
CA ARG A 64 1.14 -7.06 5.84
C ARG A 64 1.02 -8.30 6.73
N ILE A 65 0.29 -8.19 7.84
CA ILE A 65 0.13 -9.26 8.85
C ILE A 65 -0.94 -10.26 8.41
N SER A 66 -2.03 -9.79 7.79
CA SER A 66 -3.11 -10.67 7.31
C SER A 66 -2.65 -11.62 6.21
N GLY A 67 -1.59 -11.29 5.47
CA GLY A 67 -1.07 -12.12 4.37
C GLY A 67 -2.03 -12.24 3.17
N GLU A 68 -3.22 -11.66 3.29
CA GLU A 68 -4.23 -11.51 2.26
C GLU A 68 -3.90 -10.22 1.48
N LEU A 69 -3.82 -10.31 0.14
CA LEU A 69 -4.03 -9.12 -0.67
C LEU A 69 -5.33 -8.49 -0.17
N PRO A 70 -5.36 -7.19 0.12
CA PRO A 70 -6.54 -6.58 0.71
C PRO A 70 -7.73 -6.88 -0.20
N GLU A 71 -8.66 -7.72 0.26
CA GLU A 71 -10.05 -7.52 -0.11
C GLU A 71 -10.38 -6.15 0.47
N ALA A 72 -10.24 -5.15 -0.39
CA ALA A 72 -10.68 -3.80 -0.15
C ALA A 72 -12.06 -3.92 0.48
N THR A 73 -12.16 -3.48 1.73
CA THR A 73 -13.43 -3.34 2.42
C THR A 73 -14.29 -2.39 1.59
N GLY A 74 -15.13 -2.95 0.70
CA GLY A 74 -15.89 -2.22 -0.31
C GLY A 74 -15.02 -1.56 -1.38
N PRO A 75 -15.59 -1.18 -2.55
CA PRO A 75 -14.90 -0.24 -3.43
C PRO A 75 -14.58 0.98 -2.56
N ALA A 76 -13.29 1.24 -2.32
CA ALA A 76 -12.88 2.57 -2.00
C ALA A 76 -13.30 3.39 -3.22
N GLU A 77 -14.48 4.03 -3.15
CA GLU A 77 -14.86 5.05 -4.11
C GLU A 77 -13.69 6.01 -4.14
N LEU A 78 -12.87 5.90 -5.19
CA LEU A 78 -11.82 6.86 -5.40
C LEU A 78 -12.53 8.21 -5.58
N PRO A 79 -11.93 9.30 -5.09
CA PRO A 79 -12.55 10.62 -5.21
C PRO A 79 -12.92 10.87 -6.67
N ASP A 80 -14.10 11.42 -6.93
CA ASP A 80 -14.58 11.75 -8.28
C ASP A 80 -13.56 12.65 -9.03
N GLU A 81 -12.81 13.46 -8.28
CA GLU A 81 -11.73 14.29 -8.78
C GLU A 81 -10.60 13.45 -9.42
N LEU A 82 -10.28 12.30 -8.84
CA LEU A 82 -9.25 11.42 -9.37
C LEU A 82 -9.71 10.72 -10.65
N TYR A 83 -11.01 10.39 -10.74
CA TYR A 83 -11.59 9.87 -11.98
C TYR A 83 -11.56 10.93 -13.09
N ALA A 84 -11.87 12.18 -12.76
CA ALA A 84 -11.77 13.29 -13.70
C ALA A 84 -10.33 13.52 -14.19
N GLU A 85 -9.34 13.46 -13.29
CA GLU A 85 -7.92 13.56 -13.65
C GLU A 85 -7.47 12.40 -14.56
N LEU A 86 -7.93 11.18 -14.30
CA LEU A 86 -7.64 10.02 -15.14
C LEU A 86 -8.26 10.14 -16.53
N ASP A 87 -9.50 10.63 -16.63
CA ASP A 87 -10.15 10.85 -17.91
C ASP A 87 -9.44 11.97 -18.71
N GLU A 88 -9.00 13.04 -18.06
CA GLU A 88 -8.19 14.08 -18.71
C GLU A 88 -6.84 13.52 -19.22
N LEU A 89 -6.18 12.68 -18.43
CA LEU A 89 -4.95 11.99 -18.84
C LEU A 89 -5.19 11.06 -20.03
N ARG A 90 -6.28 10.29 -20.01
CA ARG A 90 -6.66 9.40 -21.12
C ARG A 90 -6.87 10.18 -22.41
N THR A 91 -7.56 11.32 -22.36
CA THR A 91 -7.74 12.20 -23.52
C THR A 91 -6.40 12.70 -24.06
N ARG A 92 -5.49 13.15 -23.18
CA ARG A 92 -4.16 13.62 -23.59
C ARG A 92 -3.31 12.51 -24.21
N VAL A 93 -3.39 11.29 -23.68
CA VAL A 93 -2.70 10.13 -24.26
C VAL A 93 -3.26 9.79 -25.63
N ALA A 94 -4.58 9.78 -25.81
CA ALA A 94 -5.20 9.52 -27.12
C ALA A 94 -4.75 10.52 -28.18
N GLU A 95 -4.68 11.82 -27.84
CA GLU A 95 -4.18 12.85 -28.75
C GLU A 95 -2.68 12.67 -29.09
N LEU A 96 -1.88 12.23 -28.12
CA LEU A 96 -0.47 11.91 -28.36
C LEU A 96 -0.31 10.71 -29.28
N GLU A 97 -1.13 9.67 -29.11
CA GLU A 97 -1.15 8.48 -29.97
C GLU A 97 -1.48 8.85 -31.42
N GLU A 98 -2.45 9.73 -31.66
CA GLU A 98 -2.79 10.21 -33.01
C GLU A 98 -1.64 10.97 -33.67
N ARG A 99 -0.96 11.85 -32.93
CA ARG A 99 0.21 12.59 -33.43
C ARG A 99 1.38 11.67 -33.72
N GLN A 100 1.53 10.60 -32.93
CA GLN A 100 2.57 9.60 -33.08
C GLN A 100 2.32 8.73 -34.32
N ASP A 101 1.11 8.20 -34.49
CA ASP A 101 0.67 7.47 -35.69
C ASP A 101 0.78 8.34 -36.96
N PHE A 102 0.50 9.64 -36.86
CA PHE A 102 0.75 10.57 -37.96
C PHE A 102 2.24 10.66 -38.31
N SER A 103 3.10 10.74 -37.31
CA SER A 103 4.56 10.78 -37.50
C SER A 103 5.08 9.49 -38.11
N GLU A 104 4.58 8.32 -37.67
CA GLU A 104 4.92 7.03 -38.26
C GLU A 104 4.53 6.96 -39.74
N ARG A 105 3.31 7.38 -40.08
CA ARG A 105 2.86 7.40 -41.48
C ARG A 105 3.67 8.37 -42.35
N LEU A 106 4.10 9.51 -41.80
CA LEU A 106 4.97 10.43 -42.52
C LEU A 106 6.37 9.85 -42.75
N LEU A 107 6.94 9.17 -41.75
CA LEU A 107 8.25 8.53 -41.86
C LEU A 107 8.21 7.36 -42.85
N ALA A 108 7.20 6.49 -42.75
CA ALA A 108 7.01 5.37 -43.68
C ALA A 108 6.89 5.86 -45.14
N ARG A 109 6.15 6.96 -45.37
CA ARG A 109 6.02 7.58 -46.70
C ARG A 109 7.32 8.21 -47.21
N ARG A 110 8.24 8.61 -46.32
CA ARG A 110 9.57 9.12 -46.69
C ARG A 110 10.54 7.99 -47.05
N GLU A 111 10.40 6.83 -46.42
CA GLU A 111 11.26 5.67 -46.65
C GLU A 111 10.90 4.87 -47.91
N GLU A 112 9.67 5.00 -48.42
CA GLU A 112 9.27 4.38 -49.68
C GLU A 112 9.97 5.08 -50.87
N PRO A 113 10.96 4.44 -51.53
CA PRO A 113 11.64 5.04 -52.68
C PRO A 113 10.61 5.24 -53.80
N PRO A 114 10.72 6.31 -54.61
CA PRO A 114 9.86 6.46 -55.78
C PRO A 114 10.00 5.19 -56.63
N ALA A 115 8.94 4.40 -56.70
CA ALA A 115 8.91 3.18 -57.48
C ALA A 115 9.32 3.54 -58.90
N ALA A 116 10.55 3.16 -59.27
CA ALA A 116 11.09 3.36 -60.60
C ALA A 116 10.16 2.62 -61.57
N ARG A 117 9.37 3.39 -62.31
CA ARG A 117 8.70 2.98 -63.54
C ARG A 117 9.45 3.60 -64.70
#